data_AF-A0A094KM29-F1
#
_entry.id   AF-A0A094KM29-F1
#
_cell.length_a   1.000
_cell.length_b   1.000
_cell.length_c   1.000
_cell.angle_alpha   90.00
_cell.angle_beta   90.00
_cell.angle_gamma   90.00
#
_symmetry.space_group_name_H-M   'P 1'
#
loop_
_entity.id
_entity.type
_entity.pdbx_description
1 polymer ?
#
loop_
_entity_poly.entity_id
_entity_poly.type
_entity_poly.pdbx_seq_one_letter_code
_entity_poly.pdbx_strand_id
1 'polypeptide(L)'
;MPESSIQRGQLCCVTVSKWWYRVIIHRVINDQEVEVFYPDYGNLEIVRKSWLRFLKWCYLKLPAQAIPCSLAWVKPVEGTWSNAATLLFKKLCGSKLLVGIVDEYVNGILHLFLCDTSTEKDVYFHCVLRDGGCADVCGENIPSQEFKELNPSALYVQPSGKE
;
A
#
# COMPACT_ATOMS: atom_id res chain seq x y z
N MET A 1 25.63 -3.49 -6.66
CA MET A 1 24.95 -4.71 -7.13
C MET A 1 25.29 -4.85 -8.61
N PRO A 2 25.67 -6.03 -9.13
CA PRO A 2 25.96 -6.19 -10.55
C PRO A 2 24.73 -5.85 -11.40
N GLU A 3 24.94 -5.29 -12.59
CA GLU A 3 23.84 -4.91 -13.51
C GLU A 3 22.95 -6.10 -13.85
N SER A 4 23.53 -7.29 -14.00
CA SER A 4 22.81 -8.55 -14.26
C SER A 4 21.82 -8.95 -13.16
N SER A 5 21.93 -8.38 -11.95
CA SER A 5 21.00 -8.62 -10.84
C SER A 5 19.92 -7.53 -10.72
N ILE A 6 19.98 -6.47 -11.52
CA ILE A 6 19.02 -5.36 -11.50
C ILE A 6 17.88 -5.71 -12.47
N GLN A 7 16.88 -6.41 -11.96
CA GLN A 7 15.73 -6.85 -12.74
C GLN A 7 14.44 -6.80 -11.91
N ARG A 8 13.29 -6.72 -12.60
CA ARG A 8 11.96 -6.71 -11.98
C ARG A 8 11.79 -7.89 -11.01
N GLY A 9 11.23 -7.62 -9.84
CA GLY A 9 11.00 -8.59 -8.76
C GLY A 9 12.19 -8.83 -7.84
N GLN A 10 13.39 -8.30 -8.15
CA GLN A 10 14.54 -8.45 -7.25
C GLN A 10 14.32 -7.70 -5.94
N LEU A 11 14.26 -8.45 -4.84
CA LEU A 11 14.30 -7.92 -3.47
C LEU A 11 15.74 -7.50 -3.12
N CYS A 12 15.90 -6.26 -2.72
CA CYS A 12 17.19 -5.66 -2.37
C CYS A 12 16.99 -4.55 -1.33
N CYS A 13 17.97 -3.68 -1.14
CA CYS A 13 17.82 -2.48 -0.33
C CYS A 13 18.36 -1.24 -1.04
N VAL A 14 17.77 -0.10 -0.71
CA VAL A 14 18.21 1.23 -1.15
C VAL A 14 18.56 2.06 0.07
N THR A 15 19.57 2.92 -0.08
CA THR A 15 19.90 3.95 0.92
C THR A 15 19.25 5.27 0.52
N VAL A 16 18.47 5.85 1.43
CA VAL A 16 17.94 7.22 1.29
C VAL A 16 18.45 8.02 2.48
N SER A 17 19.27 9.03 2.16
CA SER A 17 20.06 9.78 3.13
C SER A 17 20.97 8.88 3.98
N LYS A 18 20.50 8.44 5.16
CA LYS A 18 21.26 7.61 6.13
C LYS A 18 20.56 6.29 6.48
N TRP A 19 19.36 6.07 5.96
CA TRP A 19 18.54 4.91 6.31
C TRP A 19 18.50 3.93 5.15
N TRP A 20 18.51 2.64 5.50
CA TRP A 20 18.36 1.55 4.54
C TRP A 20 16.94 1.02 4.60
N TYR A 21 16.35 0.86 3.42
CA TYR A 21 14.99 0.35 3.28
C TYR A 21 15.00 -0.90 2.41
N ARG A 22 14.14 -1.86 2.75
CA ARG A 22 13.87 -2.98 1.84
C ARG A 22 13.09 -2.44 0.66
N VAL A 23 13.46 -2.88 -0.53
CA VAL A 23 12.78 -2.50 -1.77
C VAL A 23 12.76 -3.65 -2.76
N ILE A 24 11.74 -3.67 -3.61
CA ILE A 24 11.62 -4.60 -4.73
C ILE A 24 11.69 -3.78 -6.01
N ILE A 25 12.54 -4.18 -6.94
CA ILE A 25 12.62 -3.51 -8.26
C ILE A 25 11.31 -3.74 -8.99
N HIS A 26 10.54 -2.67 -9.23
CA HIS A 26 9.27 -2.74 -9.95
C HIS A 26 9.48 -2.76 -11.46
N ARG A 27 10.33 -1.86 -11.98
CA ARG A 27 10.76 -1.84 -13.38
C ARG A 27 12.08 -1.10 -13.55
N VAL A 28 12.82 -1.44 -14.59
CA VAL A 28 14.00 -0.68 -15.03
C VAL A 28 13.52 0.47 -15.91
N ILE A 29 13.92 1.69 -15.59
CA ILE A 29 13.51 2.90 -16.32
C ILE A 29 14.50 3.21 -17.44
N ASN A 30 15.79 3.19 -17.12
CA ASN A 30 16.88 3.45 -18.05
C ASN A 30 18.18 2.83 -17.51
N ASP A 31 19.33 3.22 -18.08
CA ASP A 31 20.64 2.69 -17.68
C ASP A 31 21.05 3.09 -16.25
N GLN A 32 20.51 4.17 -15.68
CA GLN A 32 20.90 4.71 -14.39
C GLN A 32 19.82 4.56 -13.31
N GLU A 33 18.55 4.40 -13.68
CA GLU A 33 17.41 4.49 -12.77
C GLU A 33 16.48 3.29 -12.87
N VAL A 34 15.87 2.98 -11.73
CA VAL A 34 14.82 1.99 -11.58
C VAL A 34 13.68 2.59 -10.77
N GLU A 35 12.48 2.11 -10.99
CA GLU A 35 11.36 2.34 -10.07
C GLU A 35 11.30 1.17 -9.10
N VAL A 36 11.22 1.46 -7.80
CA VAL A 36 11.22 0.48 -6.73
C VAL A 36 9.97 0.61 -5.88
N PHE A 37 9.47 -0.53 -5.41
CA PHE A 37 8.40 -0.61 -4.42
C PHE A 37 8.98 -0.80 -3.02
N TYR A 38 8.49 -0.03 -2.05
CA TYR A 38 8.86 -0.18 -0.64
C TYR A 38 7.84 -1.11 0.06
N PRO A 39 8.12 -2.42 0.22
CA PRO A 39 7.18 -3.38 0.83
C PRO A 39 6.82 -3.08 2.28
N ASP A 40 7.54 -2.17 2.95
CA ASP A 40 7.28 -1.77 4.33
C ASP A 40 6.45 -0.48 4.45
N TYR A 41 6.26 0.24 3.34
CA TYR A 41 5.59 1.55 3.32
C TYR A 41 4.46 1.64 2.27
N GLY A 42 4.51 0.82 1.22
CA GLY A 42 3.46 0.73 0.20
C GLY A 42 3.61 1.71 -0.97
N ASN A 43 4.64 2.55 -1.01
CA ASN A 43 4.87 3.50 -2.10
C ASN A 43 5.84 2.99 -3.18
N LEU A 44 5.75 3.59 -4.37
CA LEU A 44 6.71 3.47 -5.47
C LEU A 44 7.56 4.74 -5.55
N GLU A 45 8.86 4.60 -5.80
CA GLU A 45 9.74 5.74 -6.10
C GLU A 45 10.78 5.39 -7.16
N ILE A 46 11.25 6.41 -7.88
CA ILE A 46 12.39 6.28 -8.79
C ILE A 46 13.68 6.52 -8.00
N VAL A 47 14.62 5.58 -8.10
CA VAL A 47 15.93 5.65 -7.44
C VAL A 47 17.05 5.32 -8.42
N ARG A 48 18.26 5.79 -8.10
CA ARG A 48 19.45 5.45 -8.87
C ARG A 48 19.87 4.01 -8.59
N LYS A 49 20.20 3.26 -9.64
CA LYS A 49 20.78 1.90 -9.54
C LYS A 49 22.00 1.85 -8.62
N SER A 50 22.81 2.90 -8.63
CA SER A 50 24.01 3.02 -7.79
C SER A 50 23.71 3.06 -6.29
N TRP A 51 22.47 3.31 -5.87
CA TRP A 51 22.04 3.28 -4.47
C TRP A 51 21.58 1.88 -4.01
N LEU A 52 21.38 0.95 -4.94
CA LEU A 52 20.93 -0.40 -4.62
C LEU A 52 22.05 -1.29 -4.10
N ARG A 53 21.76 -2.07 -3.07
CA ARG A 53 22.64 -3.12 -2.52
C ARG A 53 21.86 -4.40 -2.32
N PHE A 54 22.56 -5.52 -2.29
CA PHE A 54 21.96 -6.78 -1.89
C PHE A 54 21.51 -6.70 -0.43
N LEU A 55 20.30 -7.19 -0.17
CA LEU A 55 19.77 -7.32 1.16
C LEU A 55 20.35 -8.59 1.81
N LYS A 56 20.90 -8.47 3.02
CA LYS A 56 21.37 -9.65 3.76
C LYS A 56 20.19 -10.53 4.15
N TRP A 57 20.38 -11.84 4.10
CA TRP A 57 19.33 -12.83 4.38
C TRP A 57 18.70 -12.68 5.78
N CYS A 58 19.46 -12.24 6.78
CA CYS A 58 18.94 -12.01 8.13
C CYS A 58 17.82 -10.94 8.18
N TYR A 59 17.76 -10.02 7.21
CA TYR A 59 16.72 -9.00 7.11
C TYR A 59 15.48 -9.44 6.32
N LEU A 60 15.45 -10.70 5.86
CA LEU A 60 14.29 -11.30 5.19
C LEU A 60 13.30 -11.95 6.17
N LYS A 61 13.69 -12.11 7.44
CA LYS A 61 12.88 -12.82 8.44
C LYS A 61 11.56 -12.11 8.77
N LEU A 62 11.56 -10.77 8.77
CA LEU A 62 10.36 -9.98 9.02
C LEU A 62 9.53 -9.94 7.73
N PRO A 63 8.23 -10.27 7.72
CA PRO A 63 7.38 -10.10 6.54
C PRO A 63 7.31 -8.64 6.09
N ALA A 64 6.89 -8.38 4.85
CA ALA A 64 6.54 -7.03 4.40
C ALA A 64 5.52 -6.40 5.36
N GLN A 65 5.72 -5.14 5.73
CA GLN A 65 4.88 -4.47 6.75
C GLN A 65 3.75 -3.63 6.16
N ALA A 66 3.82 -3.23 4.88
CA ALA A 66 2.71 -2.56 4.22
C ALA A 66 1.65 -3.58 3.82
N ILE A 67 0.45 -3.44 4.38
CA ILE A 67 -0.70 -4.28 4.05
C ILE A 67 -1.60 -3.49 3.09
N PRO A 68 -1.88 -4.00 1.89
CA PRO A 68 -2.88 -3.42 1.00
C PRO A 68 -4.27 -3.50 1.63
N CYS A 69 -4.96 -2.35 1.68
CA CYS A 69 -6.27 -2.24 2.32
C CYS A 69 -7.26 -1.46 1.47
N SER A 70 -8.55 -1.71 1.72
CA SER A 70 -9.68 -0.91 1.22
C SER A 70 -10.63 -0.61 2.38
N LEU A 71 -11.27 0.56 2.35
CA LEU A 71 -12.38 0.81 3.27
C LEU A 71 -13.53 -0.13 2.92
N ALA A 72 -14.07 -0.81 3.93
CA ALA A 72 -15.21 -1.69 3.77
C ALA A 72 -16.47 -0.89 3.47
N TRP A 73 -17.31 -1.44 2.59
CA TRP A 73 -18.71 -1.01 2.38
C TRP A 73 -18.86 0.45 1.93
N VAL A 74 -17.86 0.99 1.24
CA VAL A 74 -17.95 2.32 0.63
C VAL A 74 -17.53 2.28 -0.83
N LYS A 75 -18.19 3.11 -1.64
CA LYS A 75 -17.90 3.26 -3.07
C LYS A 75 -17.92 4.74 -3.47
N PRO A 76 -17.23 5.10 -4.57
CA PRO A 76 -17.31 6.45 -5.10
C PRO A 76 -18.71 6.79 -5.60
N VAL A 77 -19.11 8.06 -5.43
CA VAL A 77 -20.42 8.57 -5.84
C VAL A 77 -20.59 8.55 -7.37
N GLU A 78 -19.54 8.86 -8.11
CA GLU A 78 -19.55 8.98 -9.58
C GLU A 78 -18.61 7.94 -10.24
N GLY A 79 -18.55 6.73 -9.69
CA GLY A 79 -17.77 5.60 -10.24
C GLY A 79 -16.25 5.67 -10.00
N THR A 80 -15.68 6.87 -9.79
CA THR A 80 -14.28 7.07 -9.38
C THR A 80 -14.17 7.97 -8.15
N TRP A 81 -13.14 7.75 -7.33
CA TRP A 81 -12.92 8.54 -6.12
C TRP A 81 -12.53 9.97 -6.46
N SER A 82 -13.33 10.94 -6.00
CA SER A 82 -13.03 12.36 -6.25
C SER A 82 -11.78 12.82 -5.48
N ASN A 83 -11.14 13.89 -5.98
CA ASN A 83 -10.03 14.54 -5.27
C ASN A 83 -10.45 15.01 -3.87
N ALA A 84 -11.69 15.47 -3.70
CA ALA A 84 -12.22 15.87 -2.40
C ALA A 84 -12.32 14.68 -1.44
N ALA A 85 -12.83 13.54 -1.90
CA ALA A 85 -12.93 12.32 -1.11
C ALA A 85 -11.54 11.82 -0.66
N THR A 86 -10.57 11.79 -1.57
CA THR A 86 -9.20 11.35 -1.25
C THR A 86 -8.48 12.32 -0.31
N LEU A 87 -8.67 13.64 -0.44
CA LEU A 87 -8.12 14.63 0.51
C LEU A 87 -8.74 14.49 1.89
N LEU A 88 -10.06 14.33 1.97
CA LEU A 88 -10.77 14.12 3.23
C LEU A 88 -10.27 12.85 3.92
N PHE A 89 -10.18 11.73 3.19
CA PHE A 89 -9.64 10.48 3.74
C PHE A 89 -8.20 10.64 4.24
N LYS A 90 -7.31 11.29 3.47
CA LYS A 90 -5.94 11.60 3.91
C LYS A 90 -5.90 12.43 5.19
N LYS A 91 -6.77 13.43 5.30
CA LYS A 91 -6.91 14.25 6.52
C LYS A 91 -7.37 13.40 7.71
N LEU A 92 -8.35 12.52 7.49
CA LEU A 92 -8.84 11.60 8.52
C LEU A 92 -7.74 10.63 8.99
N CYS A 93 -6.87 10.16 8.11
CA CYS A 93 -5.75 9.28 8.43
C CYS A 93 -4.54 9.97 9.09
N GLY A 94 -4.52 11.31 9.17
CA GLY A 94 -3.33 12.06 9.56
C GLY A 94 -2.80 11.72 10.96
N SER A 95 -1.50 11.38 11.03
CA SER A 95 -0.63 11.20 12.22
C SER A 95 -1.32 10.85 13.54
N LYS A 96 -2.14 9.80 13.54
CA LYS A 96 -2.77 9.25 14.74
C LYS A 96 -2.93 7.74 14.63
N LEU A 97 -3.11 7.10 15.78
CA LEU A 97 -3.47 5.69 15.84
C LEU A 97 -4.95 5.55 15.51
N LEU A 98 -5.24 4.63 14.60
CA LEU A 98 -6.60 4.28 14.20
C LEU A 98 -6.86 2.81 14.52
N VAL A 99 -8.12 2.49 14.77
CA VAL A 99 -8.58 1.12 14.93
C VAL A 99 -9.15 0.65 13.60
N GLY A 100 -8.66 -0.49 13.11
CA GLY A 100 -9.19 -1.18 11.95
C GLY A 100 -10.01 -2.39 12.39
N ILE A 101 -11.30 -2.43 12.02
CA ILE A 101 -12.14 -3.62 12.19
C ILE A 101 -12.14 -4.36 10.86
N VAL A 102 -11.61 -5.57 10.85
CA VAL A 102 -11.52 -6.40 9.64
C VAL A 102 -12.91 -6.93 9.30
N ASP A 103 -13.36 -6.64 8.07
CA ASP A 103 -14.57 -7.23 7.49
C ASP A 103 -14.21 -8.54 6.80
N GLU A 104 -13.28 -8.48 5.83
CA GLU A 104 -12.77 -9.66 5.13
C GLU A 104 -11.36 -9.46 4.55
N TYR A 105 -10.71 -10.57 4.20
CA TYR A 105 -9.44 -10.57 3.47
C TYR A 105 -9.58 -11.39 2.18
N VAL A 106 -9.67 -10.69 1.05
CA VAL A 106 -9.97 -11.31 -0.25
C VAL A 106 -8.96 -10.82 -1.29
N ASN A 107 -8.40 -11.74 -2.07
CA ASN A 107 -7.44 -11.45 -3.13
C ASN A 107 -6.23 -10.60 -2.67
N GLY A 108 -5.78 -10.79 -1.43
CA GLY A 108 -4.63 -10.08 -0.88
C GLY A 108 -4.93 -8.65 -0.39
N ILE A 109 -6.19 -8.23 -0.39
CA ILE A 109 -6.65 -6.91 0.08
C ILE A 109 -7.42 -7.07 1.38
N LEU A 110 -7.04 -6.29 2.40
CA LEU A 110 -7.74 -6.22 3.67
C LEU A 110 -8.87 -5.20 3.58
N HIS A 111 -10.11 -5.69 3.58
CA HIS A 111 -11.28 -4.84 3.68
C HIS A 111 -11.57 -4.58 5.15
N LEU A 112 -11.59 -3.32 5.54
CA LEU A 112 -11.74 -2.94 6.94
C LEU A 112 -12.50 -1.64 7.14
N PHE A 113 -13.18 -1.53 8.27
CA PHE A 113 -13.71 -0.27 8.77
C PHE A 113 -12.60 0.45 9.55
N LEU A 114 -12.31 1.69 9.20
CA LEU A 114 -11.42 2.55 9.97
C LEU A 114 -12.20 3.42 10.94
N CYS A 115 -11.71 3.48 12.17
CA CYS A 115 -12.27 4.25 13.25
C CYS A 115 -11.17 5.05 13.95
N ASP A 116 -11.44 6.33 14.17
CA ASP A 116 -10.67 7.16 15.10
C ASP A 116 -11.33 7.09 16.48
N THR A 117 -10.60 6.52 17.44
CA THR A 117 -11.02 6.34 18.84
C THR A 117 -10.24 7.25 19.78
N SER A 118 -9.64 8.33 19.28
CA SER A 118 -8.85 9.27 20.08
C SER A 118 -9.68 10.22 20.93
N THR A 119 -11.00 10.25 20.73
CA THR A 119 -11.95 11.07 21.49
C THR A 119 -12.98 10.20 22.20
N GLU A 120 -13.85 10.78 23.02
CA GLU A 120 -14.93 10.05 23.70
C GLU A 120 -15.94 9.40 22.74
N LYS A 121 -16.01 9.88 21.50
CA LYS A 121 -16.86 9.33 20.46
C LYS A 121 -16.02 8.72 19.36
N ASP A 122 -16.32 7.47 19.05
CA ASP A 122 -15.74 6.76 17.92
C ASP A 122 -16.20 7.40 16.60
N VAL A 123 -15.23 7.78 15.77
CA VAL A 123 -15.48 8.38 14.45
C VAL A 123 -15.15 7.37 13.36
N TYR A 124 -16.19 6.76 12.81
CA TYR A 124 -16.08 5.82 11.70
C TYR A 124 -15.94 6.56 10.36
N PHE A 125 -14.92 6.22 9.59
CA PHE A 125 -14.58 6.97 8.40
C PHE A 125 -15.60 6.82 7.28
N HIS A 126 -16.27 5.67 7.19
CA HIS A 126 -17.36 5.47 6.22
C HIS A 126 -18.54 6.41 6.49
N CYS A 127 -18.87 6.71 7.75
CA CYS A 127 -19.88 7.70 8.11
C CYS A 127 -19.45 9.10 7.68
N VAL A 128 -18.21 9.50 7.99
CA VAL A 128 -17.70 10.85 7.64
C VAL A 128 -17.68 11.05 6.12
N LEU A 129 -17.25 10.05 5.35
CA LEU A 129 -17.24 10.13 3.89
C LEU A 129 -18.66 10.19 3.32
N ARG A 130 -19.60 9.40 3.84
CA ARG A 130 -21.01 9.44 3.44
C ARG A 130 -21.64 10.80 3.73
N ASP A 131 -21.52 11.27 4.97
CA ASP A 131 -22.16 12.51 5.42
C ASP A 131 -21.55 13.74 4.73
N GLY A 132 -20.29 13.64 4.31
CA GLY A 132 -19.61 14.63 3.47
C GLY A 132 -19.90 14.51 1.97
N GLY A 133 -20.80 13.62 1.53
CA GLY A 133 -21.11 13.39 0.12
C GLY A 133 -19.93 12.88 -0.72
N CYS A 134 -18.92 12.31 -0.06
CA CYS A 134 -17.68 11.83 -0.68
C CYS A 134 -17.72 10.34 -1.04
N ALA A 135 -18.66 9.58 -0.47
CA ALA A 135 -18.85 8.16 -0.73
C ALA A 135 -20.31 7.76 -0.57
N ASP A 136 -20.73 6.73 -1.30
CA ASP A 136 -21.95 5.99 -0.98
C ASP A 136 -21.59 4.76 -0.14
N VAL A 137 -22.47 4.39 0.79
CA VAL A 137 -22.35 3.14 1.54
C VAL A 137 -22.98 2.01 0.73
N CYS A 138 -22.25 0.92 0.54
CA CYS A 138 -22.72 -0.30 -0.12
C CYS A 138 -22.63 -1.48 0.86
N GLY A 139 -23.64 -2.34 0.94
CA GLY A 139 -23.66 -3.48 1.88
C GLY A 139 -22.71 -4.63 1.53
N GLU A 140 -21.74 -4.38 0.65
CA GLU A 140 -20.75 -5.34 0.17
C GLU A 140 -19.45 -4.62 -0.19
N ASN A 141 -18.35 -5.36 -0.24
CA ASN A 141 -17.08 -4.84 -0.70
C ASN A 141 -17.02 -4.88 -2.22
N ILE A 142 -16.65 -3.74 -2.81
CA ILE A 142 -16.45 -3.61 -4.26
C ILE A 142 -14.95 -3.64 -4.54
N PRO A 143 -14.42 -4.69 -5.20
CA PRO A 143 -13.01 -4.74 -5.56
C PRO A 143 -12.67 -3.60 -6.51
N SER A 144 -11.68 -2.79 -6.17
CA SER A 144 -11.13 -1.81 -7.12
C SER A 144 -10.45 -2.55 -8.28
N GLN A 145 -10.82 -2.21 -9.51
CA GLN A 145 -10.17 -2.75 -10.70
C GLN A 145 -8.70 -2.31 -10.78
N GLU A 146 -8.40 -1.09 -10.34
CA GLU A 146 -7.06 -0.49 -10.35
C GLU A 146 -6.08 -1.24 -9.44
N PHE A 147 -6.57 -1.87 -8.36
CA PHE A 147 -5.72 -2.63 -7.44
C PHE A 147 -5.08 -3.86 -8.09
N LYS A 148 -5.71 -4.46 -9.11
CA LYS A 148 -5.10 -5.60 -9.83
C LYS A 148 -3.88 -5.17 -10.66
N GLU A 149 -3.86 -3.93 -11.13
CA GLU A 149 -2.80 -3.38 -11.97
C GLU A 149 -1.71 -2.68 -11.14
N LEU A 150 -2.10 -2.05 -10.03
CA LEU A 150 -1.26 -1.14 -9.24
C LEU A 150 -0.89 -1.65 -7.84
N ASN A 151 -1.10 -2.92 -7.51
CA ASN A 151 -0.66 -3.48 -6.23
C ASN A 151 0.64 -4.31 -6.39
N PRO A 152 1.83 -3.68 -6.31
CA PRO A 152 3.11 -4.38 -6.21
C PRO A 152 3.16 -5.46 -5.13
N SER A 153 2.36 -5.35 -4.06
CA SER A 153 2.30 -6.40 -3.03
C SER A 153 1.69 -7.68 -3.59
N ALA A 154 0.65 -7.60 -4.42
CA ALA A 154 0.09 -8.76 -5.10
C ALA A 154 1.09 -9.37 -6.10
N LEU A 155 2.00 -8.57 -6.66
CA LEU A 155 3.02 -9.03 -7.59
C LEU A 155 4.22 -9.71 -6.91
N TYR A 156 4.56 -9.31 -5.68
CA TYR A 156 5.85 -9.66 -5.09
C TYR A 156 5.80 -10.19 -3.65
N VAL A 157 4.64 -10.09 -2.98
CA VAL A 157 4.46 -10.43 -1.56
C VAL A 157 3.52 -11.65 -1.39
N GLN A 158 3.05 -12.23 -2.49
CA GLN A 158 2.42 -13.55 -2.44
C GLN A 158 3.40 -14.54 -1.81
N PRO A 159 3.00 -15.33 -0.80
CA PRO A 159 3.77 -16.49 -0.40
C PRO A 159 4.00 -17.30 -1.68
N SER A 160 5.26 -17.67 -1.96
CA SER A 160 5.54 -18.72 -2.92
C SER A 160 4.61 -19.87 -2.56
N GLY A 161 3.66 -20.17 -3.45
CA GLY A 161 2.74 -21.29 -3.24
C GLY A 161 3.56 -22.49 -2.81
N LYS A 162 3.12 -23.17 -1.75
CA LYS A 162 3.66 -24.50 -1.47
C LYS A 162 3.34 -25.35 -2.70
N GLU A 163 4.35 -25.59 -3.54
CA GLU A 163 4.41 -26.79 -4.38
C GLU A 163 4.48 -28.03 -3.49
#